data_AF-A0A7Y9G8S5-F1
#
_entry.id   AF-A0A7Y9G8S5-F1
#
_cell.length_a   1.000
_cell.length_b   1.000
_cell.length_c   1.000
_cell.angle_alpha   90.00
_cell.angle_beta   90.00
_cell.angle_gamma   90.00
#
_symmetry.space_group_name_H-M   'P 1'
#
loop_
_entity.id
_entity.type
_entity.pdbx_description
1 polymer ?
#
loop_
_entity_poly.entity_id
_entity_poly.type
_entity_poly.pdbx_seq_one_letter_code
_entity_poly.pdbx_strand_id
1 'polypeptide(L)'
;MGDAVCGEMVVKRDLQAVAEVRRFVRMVMGGWAVDDFVPCLIASELVTNALRYASGEGDEVIFRIGRARDGAVWVEVQDSDCVMPRVQSADLNGESGRGLFVVEELTRCWGARPLAEGAGKVVFAILDL
;
A
#
# COMPACT_ATOMS: atom_id res chain seq x y z
N MET A 1 17.57 -11.95 12.35
CA MET A 1 16.73 -10.85 11.84
C MET A 1 15.55 -10.75 12.80
N GLY A 2 15.71 -10.01 13.89
CA GLY A 2 14.81 -10.08 15.07
C GLY A 2 13.62 -9.13 14.94
N ASP A 3 12.42 -9.72 14.94
CA ASP A 3 11.05 -9.21 14.92
C ASP A 3 10.87 -7.70 14.69
N ALA A 4 10.60 -7.35 13.43
CA ALA A 4 9.86 -6.13 13.11
C ALA A 4 8.41 -6.33 13.61
N VAL A 5 7.82 -5.31 14.23
CA VAL A 5 6.38 -5.36 14.54
C VAL A 5 5.65 -5.18 13.23
N CYS A 6 4.86 -6.18 12.84
CA CYS A 6 4.09 -6.17 11.61
C CYS A 6 2.60 -6.39 11.87
N GLY A 7 1.78 -5.77 11.04
CA GLY A 7 0.38 -6.07 10.88
C GLY A 7 0.12 -6.53 9.45
N GLU A 8 -0.78 -7.49 9.28
CA GLU A 8 -1.24 -8.00 7.98
C GLU A 8 -2.77 -8.03 7.97
N MET A 9 -3.37 -7.72 6.82
CA MET A 9 -4.78 -7.95 6.58
C MET A 9 -5.04 -8.36 5.13
N VAL A 10 -6.03 -9.24 4.94
CA VAL A 10 -6.60 -9.52 3.62
C VAL A 10 -7.63 -8.44 3.30
N VAL A 11 -7.48 -7.82 2.14
CA VAL A 11 -8.36 -6.76 1.64
C VAL A 11 -9.33 -7.36 0.64
N LYS A 12 -10.60 -7.36 0.99
CA LYS A 12 -11.66 -7.84 0.11
C LYS A 12 -12.01 -6.79 -0.93
N ARG A 13 -12.46 -7.22 -2.11
CA ARG A 13 -12.87 -6.33 -3.18
C ARG A 13 -14.31 -5.86 -2.99
N ASP A 14 -14.52 -4.91 -2.08
CA ASP A 14 -15.81 -4.26 -1.87
C ASP A 14 -15.67 -2.74 -1.65
N LEU A 15 -16.80 -2.05 -1.50
CA LEU A 15 -16.85 -0.59 -1.34
C LEU A 15 -16.28 -0.10 0.01
N GLN A 16 -16.08 -0.99 0.99
CA GLN A 16 -15.62 -0.65 2.33
C GLN A 16 -14.12 -0.91 2.52
N ALA A 17 -13.51 -1.74 1.67
CA ALA A 17 -12.12 -2.15 1.69
C ALA A 17 -11.12 -1.04 2.08
N VAL A 18 -11.15 0.11 1.40
CA VAL A 18 -10.21 1.21 1.66
C VAL A 18 -10.46 1.86 3.03
N ALA A 19 -11.71 1.94 3.48
CA ALA A 19 -12.04 2.43 4.81
C ALA A 19 -11.56 1.46 5.91
N GLU A 20 -11.67 0.16 5.68
CA GLU A 20 -11.15 -0.87 6.59
C GLU A 20 -9.63 -0.82 6.69
N VAL A 21 -8.93 -0.67 5.57
CA VAL A 21 -7.46 -0.48 5.53
C VAL A 21 -7.06 0.75 6.32
N ARG A 22 -7.72 1.90 6.13
CA ARG A 22 -7.44 3.09 6.95
C ARG A 22 -7.64 2.81 8.43
N ARG A 23 -8.74 2.16 8.82
CA ARG A 23 -8.99 1.82 10.24
C ARG A 23 -7.90 0.92 10.82
N PHE A 24 -7.42 -0.05 10.03
CA PHE A 24 -6.34 -0.93 10.41
C PHE A 24 -5.01 -0.17 10.58
N VAL A 25 -4.65 0.68 9.62
CA VAL A 25 -3.45 1.52 9.71
C VAL A 25 -3.49 2.41 10.95
N ARG A 26 -4.61 3.10 11.23
CA ARG A 26 -4.75 3.93 12.45
C ARG A 26 -4.56 3.13 13.73
N MET A 27 -5.11 1.92 13.79
CA MET A 27 -4.94 1.04 14.94
C MET A 27 -3.46 0.66 15.15
N VAL A 28 -2.78 0.25 14.08
CA VAL A 28 -1.36 -0.14 14.13
C VAL A 28 -0.47 1.05 14.49
N MET A 29 -0.64 2.18 13.80
CA MET A 29 0.13 3.41 14.04
C MET A 29 -0.10 3.97 15.45
N GLY A 30 -1.35 3.95 15.94
CA GLY A 30 -1.70 4.33 17.31
C GLY A 30 -1.04 3.43 18.35
N GLY A 31 -0.92 2.13 18.07
CA GLY A 31 -0.15 1.19 18.91
C GLY A 31 1.35 1.49 18.96
N TRP A 32 1.89 2.18 17.97
CA TRP A 32 3.29 2.63 17.92
C TRP A 32 3.49 4.08 18.37
N ALA A 33 2.41 4.79 18.71
CA ALA A 33 2.39 6.21 19.05
C ALA A 33 3.03 7.11 17.96
N VAL A 34 2.78 6.79 16.68
CA VAL A 34 3.25 7.55 15.51
C VAL A 34 2.05 8.13 14.76
N ASP A 35 2.23 9.27 14.10
CA ASP A 35 1.20 9.89 13.25
C ASP A 35 0.71 8.94 12.16
N ASP A 36 -0.60 8.92 11.92
CA ASP A 36 -1.24 8.01 10.98
C ASP A 36 -1.67 8.66 9.65
N PHE A 37 -1.50 9.97 9.49
CA PHE A 37 -2.06 10.71 8.36
C PHE A 37 -1.42 10.28 7.04
N VAL A 38 -0.10 10.37 6.95
CA VAL A 38 0.64 9.97 5.74
C VAL A 38 0.52 8.45 5.48
N PRO A 39 0.72 7.56 6.48
CA PRO A 39 0.46 6.12 6.31
C PRO A 39 -0.93 5.79 5.78
N CYS A 40 -1.98 6.43 6.30
CA CYS A 40 -3.35 6.20 5.83
C CYS A 40 -3.55 6.62 4.38
N LEU A 41 -2.94 7.74 3.98
CA LEU A 41 -3.01 8.23 2.61
C LEU A 41 -2.29 7.27 1.65
N ILE A 42 -1.03 6.92 1.93
CA ILE A 42 -0.25 5.98 1.11
C ILE A 42 -0.95 4.62 1.01
N ALA A 43 -1.42 4.07 2.14
CA ALA A 43 -2.14 2.80 2.13
C ALA A 43 -3.42 2.87 1.29
N SER A 44 -4.16 3.99 1.35
CA SER A 44 -5.36 4.18 0.54
C SER A 44 -5.05 4.19 -0.95
N GLU A 45 -4.00 4.89 -1.37
CA GLU A 45 -3.60 4.96 -2.78
C GLU A 45 -3.11 3.61 -3.31
N LEU A 46 -2.24 2.92 -2.57
CA LEU A 46 -1.71 1.62 -2.99
C LEU A 46 -2.80 0.54 -3.09
N VAL A 47 -3.69 0.46 -2.09
CA VAL A 47 -4.80 -0.49 -2.10
C VAL A 47 -5.81 -0.16 -3.19
N THR A 48 -6.13 1.12 -3.40
CA THR A 48 -7.04 1.53 -4.48
C THR A 48 -6.49 1.13 -5.85
N ASN A 49 -5.18 1.31 -6.06
CA ASN A 49 -4.53 0.84 -7.29
C ASN A 49 -4.62 -0.68 -7.44
N ALA A 50 -4.29 -1.45 -6.40
CA ALA A 50 -4.39 -2.91 -6.45
C ALA A 50 -5.82 -3.37 -6.77
N LEU A 51 -6.84 -2.84 -6.09
CA LEU A 51 -8.24 -3.21 -6.32
C LEU A 51 -8.77 -2.80 -7.72
N ARG A 52 -8.21 -1.74 -8.32
CA ARG A 52 -8.58 -1.28 -9.67
C ARG A 52 -7.91 -2.10 -10.76
N TYR A 53 -6.66 -2.53 -10.58
CA TYR A 53 -5.88 -3.17 -11.65
C TYR A 53 -5.78 -4.70 -11.53
N ALA A 54 -5.82 -5.27 -10.32
CA ALA A 54 -5.79 -6.72 -10.08
C ALA A 54 -7.16 -7.40 -10.30
N SER A 55 -7.83 -7.03 -11.39
CA SER A 55 -9.28 -7.12 -11.58
C SER A 55 -9.84 -8.52 -11.89
N GLY A 56 -9.26 -9.61 -11.39
CA GLY A 56 -9.89 -10.94 -11.42
C GLY A 56 -11.00 -11.08 -10.37
N GLU A 57 -11.99 -11.93 -10.63
CA GLU A 57 -13.00 -12.34 -9.64
C GLU A 57 -12.40 -13.46 -8.79
N GLY A 58 -12.24 -13.25 -7.49
CA GLY A 58 -11.61 -14.21 -6.56
C GLY A 58 -10.15 -13.92 -6.19
N ASP A 59 -9.56 -12.87 -6.73
CA ASP A 59 -8.20 -12.45 -6.38
C ASP A 59 -8.15 -11.74 -5.02
N GLU A 60 -7.21 -12.14 -4.18
CA GLU A 60 -6.99 -11.55 -2.86
C GLU A 60 -5.89 -10.48 -2.93
N VAL A 61 -6.18 -9.32 -2.34
CA VAL A 61 -5.18 -8.28 -2.08
C VAL A 61 -4.73 -8.42 -0.63
N ILE A 62 -3.42 -8.48 -0.38
CA ILE A 62 -2.87 -8.55 0.97
C ILE A 62 -2.18 -7.23 1.28
N PHE A 63 -2.60 -6.57 2.36
CA PHE A 63 -1.96 -5.36 2.87
C PHE A 63 -1.11 -5.71 4.09
N ARG A 64 0.14 -5.24 4.11
CA ARG A 64 1.00 -5.33 5.28
C ARG A 64 1.57 -3.97 5.64
N ILE A 65 1.80 -3.78 6.92
CA ILE A 65 2.45 -2.60 7.49
C ILE A 65 3.43 -3.06 8.56
N GLY A 66 4.58 -2.42 8.65
CA GLY A 66 5.55 -2.70 9.69
C GLY A 66 6.41 -1.52 10.05
N ARG A 67 7.07 -1.63 11.20
CA ARG A 67 8.04 -0.64 11.68
C ARG A 67 9.42 -1.29 11.81
N ALA A 68 10.40 -0.71 11.14
CA ALA A 68 11.79 -1.12 11.22
C ALA A 68 12.45 -0.61 12.51
N ARG A 69 13.62 -1.16 12.84
CA ARG A 69 14.35 -0.82 14.08
C ARG A 69 14.88 0.61 14.10
N ASP A 70 15.14 1.18 12.94
CA ASP A 70 15.54 2.59 12.77
C ASP A 70 14.36 3.56 12.84
N GLY A 71 13.14 3.04 13.07
CA GLY A 71 11.93 3.82 13.21
C GLY A 71 11.12 3.96 11.93
N ALA A 72 11.69 3.64 10.77
CA ALA A 72 11.03 3.76 9.48
C ALA A 72 9.78 2.86 9.41
N VAL A 73 8.70 3.41 8.86
CA VAL A 73 7.47 2.66 8.61
C VAL A 73 7.47 2.20 7.17
N TRP A 74 7.10 0.96 6.92
CA TRP A 74 6.89 0.45 5.58
C TRP A 74 5.46 -0.05 5.43
N VAL A 75 4.91 0.12 4.24
CA VAL A 75 3.65 -0.46 3.82
C VAL A 75 3.87 -1.23 2.54
N GLU A 76 3.21 -2.36 2.38
CA GLU A 76 3.19 -3.08 1.11
C GLU A 76 1.79 -3.62 0.79
N VAL A 77 1.50 -3.67 -0.50
CA VAL A 77 0.30 -4.26 -1.06
C VAL A 77 0.75 -5.34 -2.04
N GLN A 78 0.26 -6.54 -1.80
CA GLN A 78 0.41 -7.69 -2.69
C GLN A 78 -0.89 -7.90 -3.45
N ASP A 79 -0.77 -8.09 -4.76
CA ASP A 79 -1.89 -8.42 -5.64
C ASP A 79 -1.47 -9.48 -6.67
N SER A 80 -2.46 -10.15 -7.28
CA SER A 80 -2.28 -11.24 -8.25
C SER A 80 -1.83 -10.78 -9.65
N ASP A 81 -1.88 -9.48 -9.93
CA ASP A 81 -1.59 -8.95 -11.25
C ASP A 81 -0.08 -8.75 -11.46
N CYS A 82 0.42 -9.27 -12.58
CA CYS A 82 1.83 -9.19 -12.96
C CYS A 82 2.21 -7.86 -13.62
N VAL A 83 1.24 -6.99 -13.95
CA VAL A 83 1.51 -5.69 -14.56
C VAL A 83 2.10 -4.76 -13.51
N MET A 84 3.34 -4.33 -13.77
CA MET A 84 4.05 -3.40 -12.88
C MET A 84 3.41 -2.00 -12.92
N PRO A 85 3.25 -1.34 -11.75
CA PRO A 85 2.72 0.02 -11.70
C PRO A 85 3.59 0.98 -12.49
N ARG A 86 2.95 1.92 -13.18
CA ARG A 86 3.62 3.03 -13.88
C ARG A 86 3.13 4.33 -13.30
N VAL A 87 4.07 5.21 -12.93
CA VAL A 87 3.74 6.60 -12.58
C VAL A 87 3.16 7.27 -13.82
N GLN A 88 1.94 7.74 -13.72
CA GLN A 88 1.30 8.53 -14.77
C GLN A 88 1.29 9.98 -14.29
N SER A 89 1.70 10.91 -15.15
CA SER A 89 1.49 12.34 -14.88
C SER A 89 0.00 12.57 -14.71
N ALA A 90 -0.40 13.25 -13.62
CA ALA A 90 -1.79 13.61 -13.38
C ALA A 90 -2.35 14.38 -14.58
N ASP A 91 -3.42 13.87 -15.19
CA ASP A 91 -4.17 14.66 -16.16
C ASP A 91 -4.77 15.87 -15.44
N LEU A 92 -4.61 17.06 -16.01
CA LEU A 92 -5.05 18.34 -15.42
C LEU A 92 -6.55 18.35 -15.05
N ASN A 93 -7.35 17.47 -15.66
CA ASN A 93 -8.79 17.37 -15.49
C ASN A 93 -9.27 16.04 -14.87
N GLY A 94 -8.37 15.15 -14.43
CA GLY A 94 -8.72 13.84 -13.89
C GLY A 94 -8.03 13.52 -12.55
N GLU A 95 -8.74 12.84 -11.65
CA GLU A 95 -8.15 12.26 -10.44
C GLU A 95 -7.30 11.00 -10.77
N SER A 96 -7.49 10.43 -11.96
CA SER A 96 -6.74 9.29 -12.48
C SER A 96 -5.25 9.63 -12.63
N GLY A 97 -4.38 8.82 -12.02
CA GLY A 97 -2.92 8.96 -12.14
C GLY A 97 -2.22 9.68 -10.98
N ARG A 98 -2.96 10.36 -10.08
CA ARG A 98 -2.34 11.06 -8.93
C ARG A 98 -1.84 10.13 -7.83
N GLY A 99 -2.39 8.92 -7.70
CA GLY A 99 -2.09 8.06 -6.55
C GLY A 99 -0.60 7.74 -6.40
N LEU A 100 0.06 7.29 -7.47
CA LEU A 100 1.51 7.04 -7.41
C LEU A 100 2.35 8.32 -7.35
N PHE A 101 1.84 9.45 -7.85
CA PHE A 101 2.50 10.74 -7.65
C PHE A 101 2.48 11.15 -6.18
N VAL A 102 1.36 10.98 -5.47
CA VAL A 102 1.28 11.21 -4.02
C VAL A 102 2.23 10.27 -3.26
N VAL A 103 2.33 9.01 -3.69
CA VAL A 103 3.28 8.05 -3.11
C VAL A 103 4.73 8.50 -3.34
N GLU A 104 5.08 8.92 -4.56
CA GLU A 104 6.42 9.43 -4.87
C GLU A 104 6.80 10.63 -3.98
N GLU A 105 5.90 11.60 -3.81
CA GLU A 105 6.20 12.85 -3.11
C GLU A 105 6.24 12.71 -1.57
N LEU A 106 5.49 11.76 -1.00
CA LEU A 106 5.33 11.65 0.46
C LEU A 106 6.09 10.48 1.09
N THR A 107 6.80 9.68 0.31
CA THR A 107 7.56 8.53 0.80
C THR A 107 9.04 8.79 0.62
N ARG A 108 9.86 8.20 1.50
CA ARG A 108 11.32 8.21 1.34
C ARG A 108 11.70 7.48 0.05
N CYS A 109 11.07 6.35 -0.19
CA CYS A 109 11.13 5.62 -1.44
C CYS A 109 9.95 4.67 -1.54
N TRP A 110 9.63 4.28 -2.77
CA TRP A 110 8.67 3.23 -3.06
C TRP A 110 9.18 2.40 -4.22
N GLY A 111 8.55 1.25 -4.45
CA GLY A 111 8.89 0.40 -5.57
C GLY A 111 7.88 -0.71 -5.77
N ALA A 112 8.13 -1.51 -6.79
CA ALA A 112 7.38 -2.72 -7.05
C ALA A 112 8.33 -3.87 -7.36
N ARG A 113 7.97 -5.08 -6.95
CA ARG A 113 8.69 -6.31 -7.30
C ARG A 113 7.69 -7.40 -7.72
N PRO A 114 7.99 -8.17 -8.78
CA PRO A 114 7.18 -9.34 -9.12
C PRO A 114 7.35 -10.44 -8.06
N LEU A 115 6.33 -11.27 -7.91
CA LEU A 115 6.39 -12.52 -7.16
C LEU A 115 6.85 -13.66 -8.08
N ALA A 116 7.38 -14.72 -7.47
CA ALA A 116 7.85 -15.88 -8.19
C ALA A 116 6.71 -16.53 -9.01
N GLU A 117 7.08 -17.15 -10.12
CA GLU A 117 6.17 -17.97 -10.95
C GLU A 117 4.92 -17.23 -11.46
N GLY A 118 4.94 -15.88 -11.51
CA GLY A 118 3.80 -15.10 -11.94
C GLY A 118 2.66 -15.05 -10.92
N ALA A 119 2.94 -15.28 -9.64
CA ALA A 119 1.97 -15.17 -8.55
C ALA A 119 1.51 -13.72 -8.24
N GLY A 120 1.81 -12.78 -9.13
CA GLY A 120 1.48 -11.36 -9.01
C GLY A 120 2.67 -10.49 -8.63
N LYS A 121 2.42 -9.43 -7.86
CA LYS A 121 3.43 -8.43 -7.49
C LYS A 121 3.23 -7.92 -6.07
N VAL A 122 4.28 -7.25 -5.58
CA VAL A 122 4.26 -6.46 -4.35
C VAL A 122 4.65 -5.03 -4.69
N VAL A 123 3.80 -4.08 -4.32
CA VAL A 123 4.09 -2.64 -4.35
C VAL A 123 4.31 -2.19 -2.92
N PHE A 124 5.42 -1.52 -2.65
CA PHE A 124 5.81 -1.12 -1.30
C PHE A 124 6.24 0.34 -1.24
N ALA A 125 6.12 0.94 -0.06
CA ALA A 125 6.59 2.28 0.24
C ALA A 125 7.23 2.32 1.64
N ILE A 126 8.28 3.12 1.78
CA ILE A 126 9.00 3.39 3.02
C ILE A 126 8.80 4.86 3.39
N LEU A 127 8.40 5.12 4.63
CA LEU A 127 8.15 6.43 5.18
C LEU A 127 9.15 6.73 6.31
N ASP A 128 9.72 7.93 6.29
CA ASP A 128 10.44 8.49 7.43
C ASP A 128 9.43 9.29 8.27
N LEU A 129 9.07 8.77 9.45
CA LEU A 129 8.09 9.35 10.38
C LEU A 129 8.70 9.58 11.76
#